data_AF-A0A661JXS3-F1
#
_entry.id   AF-A0A661JXS3-F1
#
_cell.length_a   1.000
_cell.length_b   1.000
_cell.length_c   1.000
_cell.angle_alpha   90.00
_cell.angle_beta   90.00
_cell.angle_gamma   90.00
#
_symmetry.space_group_name_H-M   'P 1'
#
loop_
_entity.id
_entity.type
_entity.pdbx_description
1 polymer ?
#
loop_
_entity_poly.entity_id
_entity_poly.type
_entity_poly.pdbx_seq_one_letter_code
_entity_poly.pdbx_strand_id
1 'polypeptide(L)'
;QVARLGLSYLSCTRADRPFVFMENGMLEIPSNLPCIEEVGTSRVIQELDRRKDSGLPQVLPVHAEVEGGMYLDDFRRVIDTASRCEYRFVRLCEIESSLDRDNIEIRELKEALLPGRAFKCAV
;
A
#
# COMPACT_ATOMS: atom_id res chain seq x y z
N GLN A 1 -7.68 17.73 -13.24
CA GLN A 1 -7.18 16.35 -13.35
C GLN A 1 -5.83 16.28 -12.68
N VAL A 2 -5.60 15.30 -11.79
CA VAL A 2 -4.37 15.17 -10.98
C VAL A 2 -3.10 15.10 -11.83
N ALA A 3 -3.19 14.52 -13.04
CA ALA A 3 -2.09 14.48 -14.01
C ALA A 3 -1.49 15.85 -14.38
N ARG A 4 -2.24 16.95 -14.19
CA ARG A 4 -1.75 18.31 -14.49
C ARG A 4 -0.91 18.92 -13.36
N LEU A 5 -0.76 18.23 -12.23
CA LEU A 5 -0.04 18.72 -11.05
C LEU A 5 1.46 18.37 -11.07
N GLY A 6 1.95 17.66 -12.09
CA GLY A 6 3.36 17.28 -12.18
C GLY A 6 3.79 16.24 -11.15
N LEU A 7 2.86 15.43 -10.63
CA LEU A 7 3.17 14.32 -9.74
C LEU A 7 3.74 13.14 -10.53
N SER A 8 4.76 12.46 -9.99
CA SER A 8 5.38 11.30 -10.65
C SER A 8 4.63 9.99 -10.43
N TYR A 9 3.84 9.91 -9.36
CA TYR A 9 3.06 8.73 -8.98
C TYR A 9 1.89 9.10 -8.06
N LEU A 10 1.01 8.13 -7.82
CA LEU A 10 -0.12 8.16 -6.90
C LEU A 10 -0.06 6.94 -5.95
N SER A 11 -0.80 6.99 -4.84
CA SER A 11 -0.93 5.88 -3.88
C SER A 11 -2.33 5.91 -3.25
N CYS A 12 -3.34 5.71 -4.09
CA CYS A 12 -4.75 5.90 -3.76
C CYS A 12 -5.58 4.61 -3.87
N THR A 13 -4.99 3.54 -4.40
CA THR A 13 -5.65 2.25 -4.62
C THR A 13 -5.20 1.21 -3.60
N ARG A 14 -6.00 0.13 -3.49
CA ARG A 14 -5.72 -1.08 -2.72
C ARG A 14 -5.33 -2.26 -3.62
N ALA A 15 -4.78 -1.98 -4.80
CA ALA A 15 -4.30 -2.99 -5.72
C ALA A 15 -3.10 -3.75 -5.15
N ASP A 16 -2.84 -4.98 -5.62
CA ASP A 16 -1.74 -5.77 -5.05
C ASP A 16 -0.34 -5.33 -5.50
N ARG A 17 -0.21 -4.74 -6.71
CA ARG A 17 1.07 -4.39 -7.34
C ARG A 17 1.01 -3.03 -8.05
N PRO A 18 2.16 -2.35 -8.23
CA PRO A 18 2.24 -1.15 -9.04
C PRO A 18 1.73 -1.34 -10.48
N PHE A 19 1.05 -0.32 -11.01
CA PHE A 19 0.49 -0.32 -12.35
C PHE A 19 0.38 1.11 -12.88
N VAL A 20 0.21 1.27 -14.18
CA VAL A 20 -0.12 2.55 -14.81
C VAL A 20 -1.62 2.61 -15.08
N PHE A 21 -2.25 3.67 -14.60
CA PHE A 21 -3.68 3.89 -14.77
C PHE A 21 -3.96 4.33 -16.20
N MET A 22 -4.80 3.58 -16.91
CA MET A 22 -5.04 3.78 -18.35
C MET A 22 -5.59 5.18 -18.67
N GLU A 23 -6.46 5.71 -17.81
CA GLU A 23 -7.23 6.92 -18.06
C GLU A 23 -6.43 8.21 -17.87
N ASN A 24 -5.28 8.15 -17.18
CA ASN A 24 -4.46 9.33 -16.91
C ASN A 24 -2.95 9.12 -17.10
N GLY A 25 -2.51 7.90 -17.41
CA GLY A 25 -1.10 7.55 -17.63
C GLY A 25 -0.22 7.64 -16.38
N MET A 26 -0.81 7.81 -15.20
CA MET A 26 -0.07 7.96 -13.94
C MET A 26 0.34 6.60 -13.39
N LEU A 27 1.56 6.53 -12.87
CA LEU A 27 2.01 5.41 -12.06
C LEU A 27 1.24 5.41 -10.74
N GLU A 28 0.68 4.26 -10.39
CA GLU A 28 0.06 3.98 -9.11
C GLU A 28 0.97 3.04 -8.32
N ILE A 29 1.38 3.45 -7.12
CA ILE A 29 2.07 2.63 -6.11
C ILE A 29 1.05 2.35 -5.01
N PRO A 30 0.34 1.21 -5.06
CA PRO A 30 -0.84 1.02 -4.24
C PRO A 30 -0.52 0.98 -2.76
N SER A 31 -1.42 1.51 -1.94
CA SER A 31 -1.47 1.28 -0.51
C SER A 31 -2.01 -0.14 -0.24
N ASN A 32 -1.23 -1.16 -0.56
CA ASN A 32 -1.71 -2.54 -0.71
C ASN A 32 -1.87 -3.34 0.59
N LEU A 33 -1.36 -2.84 1.72
CA LEU A 33 -1.60 -3.46 3.02
C LEU A 33 -2.83 -2.83 3.69
N PRO A 34 -3.69 -3.65 4.31
CA PRO A 34 -4.80 -3.13 5.09
C PRO A 34 -4.29 -2.44 6.38
N CYS A 35 -5.01 -1.43 6.84
CA CYS A 35 -4.69 -0.72 8.09
C CYS A 35 -5.23 -1.49 9.32
N ILE A 36 -4.76 -1.14 10.52
CA ILE A 36 -5.18 -1.79 11.76
C ILE A 36 -6.70 -1.61 11.98
N GLU A 37 -7.23 -0.46 11.63
CA GLU A 37 -8.64 -0.08 11.75
C GLU A 37 -9.54 -0.87 10.79
N GLU A 38 -8.99 -1.34 9.66
CA GLU A 38 -9.73 -2.12 8.67
C GLU A 38 -9.85 -3.58 9.12
N VAL A 39 -8.76 -4.19 9.62
CA VAL A 39 -8.71 -5.65 9.79
C VAL A 39 -8.19 -6.12 11.16
N GLY A 40 -7.75 -5.21 12.01
CA GLY A 40 -7.10 -5.49 13.29
C GLY A 40 -5.64 -5.92 13.16
N THR A 41 -4.85 -5.69 14.21
CA THR A 41 -3.40 -5.93 14.25
C THR A 41 -2.98 -7.31 13.79
N SER A 42 -3.69 -8.35 14.25
CA SER A 42 -3.34 -9.74 13.93
C SER A 42 -3.42 -10.03 12.43
N ARG A 43 -4.38 -9.43 11.72
CA ARG A 43 -4.52 -9.63 10.28
C ARG A 43 -3.50 -8.81 9.48
N VAL A 44 -3.14 -7.61 9.95
CA VAL A 44 -2.03 -6.83 9.36
C VAL A 44 -0.72 -7.62 9.45
N ILE A 45 -0.42 -8.19 10.63
CA ILE A 45 0.76 -9.04 10.85
C ILE A 45 0.74 -10.28 9.94
N GLN A 46 -0.43 -10.92 9.79
CA GLN A 46 -0.59 -12.07 8.90
C GLN A 46 -0.33 -11.70 7.43
N GLU A 47 -0.82 -10.55 6.96
CA GLU A 47 -0.58 -10.09 5.60
C GLU A 47 0.89 -9.74 5.35
N LEU A 48 1.57 -9.14 6.33
CA LEU A 48 3.02 -8.89 6.24
C LEU A 48 3.81 -10.19 6.05
N ASP A 49 3.54 -11.21 6.88
CA ASP A 49 4.25 -12.50 6.77
C ASP A 49 3.91 -13.21 5.45
N ARG A 50 2.63 -13.19 5.04
CA ARG A 50 2.18 -13.80 3.77
C ARG A 50 2.86 -13.18 2.54
N ARG A 51 3.18 -11.89 2.58
CA ARG A 51 3.69 -11.13 1.43
C ARG A 51 5.21 -10.95 1.41
N LYS A 52 5.94 -11.43 2.43
CA LYS A 52 7.39 -11.16 2.60
C LYS A 52 8.25 -11.60 1.42
N ASP A 53 7.90 -12.73 0.79
CA ASP A 53 8.64 -13.30 -0.35
C ASP A 53 8.04 -12.92 -1.71
N SER A 54 7.09 -11.98 -1.75
CA SER A 54 6.39 -11.62 -3.00
C SER A 54 7.26 -10.87 -4.00
N GLY A 55 8.37 -10.27 -3.55
CA GLY A 55 9.18 -9.34 -4.35
C GLY A 55 8.46 -8.03 -4.68
N LEU A 56 7.25 -7.82 -4.17
CA LEU A 56 6.46 -6.60 -4.39
C LEU A 56 6.62 -5.63 -3.21
N PRO A 57 6.64 -4.31 -3.49
CA PRO A 57 6.60 -3.32 -2.43
C PRO A 57 5.31 -3.46 -1.61
N GLN A 58 5.45 -3.32 -0.28
CA GLN A 58 4.32 -3.34 0.65
C GLN A 58 4.16 -1.96 1.27
N VAL A 59 2.97 -1.37 1.12
CA VAL A 59 2.66 -0.01 1.58
C VAL A 59 1.52 -0.09 2.59
N LEU A 60 1.85 0.17 3.86
CA LEU A 60 0.91 0.29 4.97
C LEU A 60 0.62 1.76 5.24
N PRO A 61 -0.62 2.24 5.00
CA PRO A 61 -1.03 3.55 5.50
C PRO A 61 -1.14 3.53 7.02
N VAL A 62 -0.67 4.60 7.64
CA VAL A 62 -0.68 4.81 9.09
C VAL A 62 -1.23 6.20 9.38
N HIS A 63 -2.00 6.33 10.47
CA HIS A 63 -2.63 7.56 10.90
C HIS A 63 -2.07 7.98 12.26
N ALA A 64 -1.48 9.17 12.34
CA ALA A 64 -0.85 9.63 13.58
C ALA A 64 -1.80 9.60 14.80
N GLU A 65 -3.10 9.83 14.60
CA GLU A 65 -4.12 9.78 15.64
C GLU A 65 -4.43 8.36 16.16
N VAL A 66 -4.21 7.34 15.33
CA VAL A 66 -4.53 5.94 15.63
C VAL A 66 -3.29 5.23 16.18
N GLU A 67 -2.25 5.09 15.37
CA GLU A 67 -1.00 4.41 15.74
C GLU A 67 -0.13 5.23 16.70
N GLY A 68 -0.34 6.55 16.80
CA GLY A 68 0.27 7.37 17.85
C GLY A 68 -0.51 7.36 19.17
N GLY A 69 -1.72 6.81 19.17
CA GLY A 69 -2.64 6.81 20.30
C GLY A 69 -2.90 5.40 20.82
N MET A 70 -4.17 4.98 20.75
CA MET A 70 -4.62 3.72 21.36
C MET A 70 -3.99 2.47 20.76
N TYR A 71 -3.47 2.54 19.53
CA TYR A 71 -2.82 1.43 18.83
C TYR A 71 -1.29 1.51 18.84
N LEU A 72 -0.67 2.30 19.72
CA LEU A 72 0.79 2.45 19.75
C LEU A 72 1.52 1.11 19.94
N ASP A 73 1.08 0.28 20.88
CA ASP A 73 1.72 -1.01 21.12
C ASP A 73 1.41 -2.03 20.02
N ASP A 74 0.23 -1.93 19.38
CA ASP A 74 -0.11 -2.72 18.21
C ASP A 74 0.76 -2.35 17.01
N PHE A 75 0.99 -1.07 16.77
CA PHE A 75 1.86 -0.59 15.71
C PHE A 75 3.31 -1.02 15.93
N ARG A 76 3.81 -0.97 17.18
CA ARG A 76 5.13 -1.55 17.53
C ARG A 76 5.23 -3.02 17.13
N ARG A 77 4.20 -3.82 17.40
CA ARG A 77 4.16 -5.23 16.99
C ARG A 77 4.19 -5.40 15.47
N VAL A 78 3.51 -4.53 14.73
CA VAL A 78 3.54 -4.53 13.25
C VAL A 78 4.97 -4.24 12.74
N ILE A 79 5.66 -3.25 13.32
CA ILE A 79 7.04 -2.90 12.95
C ILE A 79 8.03 -4.01 13.34
N ASP A 80 7.87 -4.63 14.50
CA ASP A 80 8.68 -5.78 14.92
C ASP A 80 8.50 -6.97 13.97
N THR A 81 7.26 -7.26 13.57
CA THR A 81 6.99 -8.29 12.55
C THR A 81 7.63 -7.94 11.22
N ALA A 82 7.46 -6.71 10.73
CA ALA A 82 8.06 -6.28 9.46
C ALA A 82 9.59 -6.47 9.49
N SER A 83 10.23 -6.14 10.61
CA SER A 83 11.66 -6.31 10.80
C SER A 83 12.09 -7.78 10.83
N ARG A 84 11.29 -8.67 11.45
CA ARG A 84 11.53 -10.15 11.44
C ARG A 84 11.30 -10.78 10.07
N CYS A 85 10.41 -10.21 9.27
CA CYS A 85 10.20 -10.59 7.87
C CYS A 85 11.23 -9.95 6.93
N GLU A 86 12.28 -9.32 7.46
CA GLU A 86 13.38 -8.71 6.71
C GLU A 86 12.96 -7.61 5.74
N TYR A 87 11.80 -6.96 5.98
CA TYR A 87 11.38 -5.81 5.19
C TYR A 87 12.35 -4.64 5.42
N ARG A 88 12.61 -3.91 4.33
CA ARG A 88 13.30 -2.61 4.39
C ARG A 88 12.28 -1.48 4.32
N PHE A 89 12.36 -0.55 5.26
CA PHE A 89 11.59 0.70 5.20
C PHE A 89 12.25 1.67 4.22
N VAL A 90 11.47 2.16 3.26
CA VAL A 90 11.89 3.08 2.20
C VAL A 90 10.81 4.13 1.96
N ARG A 91 11.18 5.24 1.32
CA ARG A 91 10.20 6.25 0.86
C ARG A 91 9.51 5.76 -0.41
N LEU A 92 8.26 6.20 -0.64
CA LEU A 92 7.53 5.87 -1.87
C LEU A 92 8.27 6.31 -3.15
N CYS A 93 9.00 7.43 -3.12
CA CYS A 93 9.81 7.85 -4.25
C CYS A 93 10.99 6.90 -4.56
N GLU A 94 11.51 6.20 -3.56
CA GLU A 94 12.55 5.19 -3.77
C GLU A 94 11.96 3.92 -4.41
N ILE A 95 10.71 3.58 -4.07
CA ILE A 95 9.97 2.53 -4.76
C ILE A 95 9.79 2.92 -6.22
N GLU A 96 9.26 4.13 -6.48
CA GLU A 96 9.07 4.65 -7.83
C GLU A 96 10.33 4.54 -8.69
N SER A 97 11.47 4.99 -8.16
CA SER A 97 12.74 4.99 -8.90
C SER A 97 13.34 3.59 -9.10
N SER A 98 12.84 2.57 -8.39
CA SER A 98 13.27 1.18 -8.53
C SER A 98 12.41 0.35 -9.49
N LEU A 99 11.24 0.87 -9.91
CA LEU A 99 10.32 0.14 -10.78
C LEU A 99 10.80 0.18 -12.23
N ASP A 100 10.73 -0.98 -12.89
CA ASP A 100 10.87 -1.08 -14.33
C ASP A 100 9.59 -0.56 -15.01
N ARG A 101 9.63 0.71 -15.42
CA ARG A 101 8.50 1.40 -16.05
C ARG A 101 8.13 0.80 -17.42
N ASP A 102 9.07 0.15 -18.11
CA ASP A 102 8.82 -0.39 -19.44
C ASP A 102 8.03 -1.71 -19.39
N ASN A 103 8.00 -2.36 -18.23
CA ASN A 103 7.34 -3.65 -18.02
C ASN A 103 6.22 -3.61 -16.96
N ILE A 104 5.70 -2.41 -16.68
CA ILE A 104 4.62 -2.23 -15.72
C ILE A 104 3.25 -2.46 -16.39
N GLU A 105 2.34 -3.12 -15.68
CA GLU A 105 0.99 -3.37 -16.17
C GLU A 105 0.24 -2.05 -16.40
N ILE A 106 -0.45 -1.92 -17.53
CA ILE A 106 -1.40 -0.84 -17.79
C ILE A 106 -2.81 -1.42 -17.63
N ARG A 107 -3.65 -0.81 -16.80
CA ARG A 107 -5.02 -1.28 -16.56
C ARG A 107 -6.00 -0.13 -16.25
N GLU A 108 -7.26 -0.40 -16.53
CA GLU A 108 -8.40 0.49 -16.23
C GLU A 108 -8.74 0.49 -14.73
N LEU A 109 -9.54 1.47 -14.31
CA LEU A 109 -10.11 1.52 -12.97
C LEU A 109 -10.89 0.25 -12.64
N LYS A 110 -10.52 -0.38 -11.52
CA LYS A 110 -11.34 -1.42 -10.87
C LYS A 110 -11.69 -0.97 -9.48
N GLU A 111 -12.90 -1.30 -9.05
CA GLU A 111 -13.38 -1.02 -7.70
C GLU A 111 -13.92 -2.29 -7.05
N ALA A 112 -13.65 -2.44 -5.75
CA ALA A 112 -14.19 -3.53 -4.95
C ALA A 112 -14.53 -3.05 -3.54
N LEU A 113 -15.46 -3.75 -2.89
CA LEU A 113 -15.70 -3.63 -1.46
C LEU A 113 -14.74 -4.59 -0.75
N LEU A 114 -13.77 -4.05 -0.03
CA LEU A 114 -12.79 -4.85 0.70
C LEU A 114 -13.25 -5.12 2.14
N PRO A 115 -12.81 -6.24 2.76
CA PRO A 115 -13.08 -6.51 4.17
C PRO A 115 -12.69 -5.33 5.07
N GLY A 116 -13.58 -4.94 5.97
CA GLY A 116 -13.33 -3.82 6.90
C GLY A 116 -13.62 -2.44 6.35
N ARG A 117 -13.87 -2.28 5.04
CA ARG A 117 -14.23 -0.98 4.45
C ARG A 117 -15.75 -0.81 4.37
N ALA A 118 -16.22 0.38 4.69
CA ALA A 118 -17.64 0.74 4.59
C ALA A 118 -18.10 0.99 3.14
N PHE A 119 -17.17 1.31 2.24
CA PHE A 119 -17.46 1.67 0.85
C PHE A 119 -16.50 0.99 -0.11
N LYS A 120 -16.90 0.94 -1.39
CA LYS A 120 -16.00 0.50 -2.47
C LYS A 120 -14.78 1.41 -2.55
N CYS A 121 -13.65 0.83 -2.91
CA CYS A 121 -12.44 1.55 -3.21
C CYS A 121 -11.79 1.03 -4.48
N ALA A 122 -10.92 1.84 -5.06
CA ALA A 122 -10.10 1.43 -6.20
C ALA A 122 -9.14 0.28 -5.80
N VAL A 123 -9.04 -0.74 -6.65
CA VAL A 123 -8.23 -1.97 -6.49
C VAL A 123 -7.54 -2.35 -7.79
#